data_AF-A0A9W7F7A5-F1
#
_entry.id   AF-A0A9W7F7A5-F1
#
_cell.length_a   1.000
_cell.length_b   1.000
_cell.length_c   1.000
_cell.angle_alpha   90.00
_cell.angle_beta   90.00
_cell.angle_gamma   90.00
#
_symmetry.space_group_name_H-M   'P 1'
#
loop_
_entity.id
_entity.type
_entity.pdbx_description
1 polymer ?
#
loop_
_entity_poly.entity_id
_entity_poly.type
_entity_poly.pdbx_seq_one_letter_code
_entity_poly.pdbx_strand_id
1 'polypeptide(L)'
;METKHRGVVKDIPYYVSDKFMRTTIRDPYKVAQVERLVEKSYDQFLQNECRAQRKHQRQLQQRAAAFRGDPRKRASMLKDAEGYELSRCEEHKDLFQSKGRR
;
A
#
# COMPACT_ATOMS: atom_id res chain seq x y z
N MET A 1 -15.97 -2.50 -23.84
CA MET A 1 -15.83 -1.02 -23.87
C MET A 1 -14.91 -0.65 -22.70
N GLU A 2 -13.65 -0.33 -22.97
CA GLU A 2 -12.71 0.14 -21.94
C GLU A 2 -12.88 1.65 -21.74
N THR A 3 -13.44 2.04 -20.60
CA THR A 3 -13.45 3.45 -20.19
C THR A 3 -12.06 3.79 -19.65
N LYS A 4 -11.28 4.57 -20.40
CA LYS A 4 -10.03 5.18 -19.90
C LYS A 4 -10.38 6.23 -18.85
N HIS A 5 -10.50 5.83 -17.60
CA HIS A 5 -10.60 6.76 -16.48
C HIS A 5 -9.27 7.50 -16.33
N ARG A 6 -9.34 8.82 -16.23
CA ARG A 6 -8.21 9.70 -15.83
C ARG A 6 -7.92 9.56 -14.32
N GLY A 7 -8.06 8.37 -13.76
CA GLY A 7 -7.52 8.02 -12.45
C GLY A 7 -6.01 7.86 -12.55
N VAL A 8 -5.27 8.39 -11.59
CA VAL A 8 -3.80 8.39 -11.60
C VAL A 8 -3.28 6.95 -11.43
N VAL A 9 -4.10 6.10 -10.79
CA VAL A 9 -3.84 4.69 -10.50
C VAL A 9 -4.86 3.83 -11.24
N LYS A 10 -4.40 3.05 -12.23
CA LYS A 10 -5.24 2.01 -12.84
C LYS A 10 -5.33 0.84 -11.84
N ASP A 11 -6.53 0.34 -11.62
CA ASP A 11 -6.79 -0.97 -10.98
C ASP A 11 -6.83 -1.02 -9.44
N ILE A 12 -7.32 0.01 -8.75
CA ILE A 12 -7.72 -0.14 -7.34
C ILE A 12 -9.13 -0.74 -7.28
N PRO A 13 -9.31 -2.02 -6.86
CA PRO A 13 -10.64 -2.60 -6.74
C PRO A 13 -11.39 -1.97 -5.55
N TYR A 14 -12.63 -1.57 -5.78
CA TYR A 14 -13.51 -1.09 -4.72
C TYR A 14 -14.91 -1.66 -4.88
N TYR A 15 -15.56 -1.92 -3.76
CA TYR A 15 -16.92 -2.45 -3.72
C TYR A 15 -17.91 -1.31 -3.55
N VAL A 16 -19.00 -1.37 -4.32
CA VAL A 16 -20.10 -0.40 -4.25
C VAL A 16 -21.41 -1.11 -3.94
N SER A 17 -22.34 -0.41 -3.30
CA SER A 17 -23.67 -0.96 -3.01
C SER A 17 -24.58 -0.91 -4.24
N ASP A 18 -25.64 -1.72 -4.26
CA ASP A 18 -26.65 -1.68 -5.34
C ASP A 18 -27.28 -0.29 -5.53
N LYS A 19 -27.37 0.49 -4.44
CA LYS A 19 -27.85 1.88 -4.49
C LYS A 19 -26.94 2.75 -5.37
N PHE A 20 -25.62 2.57 -5.25
CA PHE A 20 -24.63 3.27 -6.08
C PHE A 20 -24.83 2.97 -7.57
N MET A 21 -25.06 1.70 -7.91
CA MET A 21 -25.30 1.27 -9.30
C MET A 21 -26.56 1.89 -9.90
N ARG A 22 -27.57 2.20 -9.07
CA ARG A 22 -28.83 2.80 -9.55
C ARG A 22 -28.74 4.31 -9.71
N THR A 23 -28.00 5.01 -8.84
CA THR A 23 -28.05 6.49 -8.76
C THR A 23 -26.77 7.20 -9.18
N THR A 24 -25.62 6.56 -9.01
CA THR A 24 -24.33 7.23 -9.08
C THR A 24 -23.59 6.91 -10.37
N ILE A 25 -23.72 5.70 -10.90
CA ILE A 25 -23.02 5.27 -12.12
C ILE A 25 -23.40 6.07 -13.37
N ARG A 26 -24.60 6.66 -13.39
CA ARG A 26 -25.11 7.46 -14.52
C ARG A 26 -24.54 8.87 -14.57
N ASP A 27 -23.91 9.33 -13.48
CA ASP A 27 -23.35 10.67 -13.35
C ASP A 27 -21.81 10.59 -13.31
N PRO A 28 -21.12 10.96 -14.41
CA PRO A 28 -19.67 10.83 -14.50
C PRO A 28 -18.93 11.68 -13.46
N TYR A 29 -19.52 12.80 -13.01
CA TYR A 29 -18.89 13.65 -11.99
C TYR A 29 -18.89 12.97 -10.62
N LYS A 30 -19.99 12.31 -10.26
CA LYS A 30 -20.08 11.57 -9.00
C LYS A 30 -19.21 10.33 -9.01
N VAL A 31 -19.12 9.63 -10.14
CA VAL A 31 -18.18 8.51 -10.31
C VAL A 31 -16.74 9.00 -10.11
N ALA A 32 -16.32 10.07 -10.77
CA ALA A 32 -14.99 10.64 -10.62
C ALA A 32 -14.70 11.16 -9.20
N GLN A 33 -15.72 11.59 -8.44
CA GLN A 33 -15.57 11.97 -7.04
C GLN A 33 -15.30 10.74 -6.16
N VAL A 34 -16.02 9.65 -6.41
CA VAL A 34 -15.85 8.39 -5.66
C VAL A 34 -14.52 7.75 -5.98
N GLU A 35 -14.10 7.72 -7.25
CA GLU A 35 -12.78 7.23 -7.65
C GLU A 35 -11.66 7.99 -6.93
N ARG A 36 -11.72 9.33 -6.88
CA ARG A 36 -10.76 10.15 -6.13
C ARG A 36 -10.76 9.85 -4.63
N LEU A 37 -11.93 9.57 -4.05
CA LEU A 37 -12.04 9.20 -2.65
C LEU A 37 -11.38 7.84 -2.37
N VAL A 38 -11.61 6.87 -3.25
CA VAL A 38 -10.98 5.54 -3.20
C VAL A 38 -9.48 5.65 -3.33
N GLU A 39 -8.98 6.37 -4.34
CA GLU A 39 -7.56 6.62 -4.55
C GLU A 39 -6.90 7.21 -3.30
N LYS A 40 -7.49 8.27 -2.72
CA LYS A 40 -6.96 8.91 -1.51
C LYS A 40 -6.98 7.99 -0.30
N SER A 41 -8.07 7.24 -0.11
CA SER A 41 -8.19 6.32 1.02
C SER A 41 -7.17 5.19 0.92
N TYR A 42 -6.93 4.70 -0.29
CA TYR A 42 -5.99 3.62 -0.53
C TYR A 42 -4.53 4.07 -0.43
N ASP A 43 -4.21 5.27 -0.94
CA ASP A 43 -2.92 5.93 -0.70
C ASP A 43 -2.62 6.00 0.81
N GLN A 44 -3.56 6.52 1.59
CA GLN A 44 -3.39 6.65 3.04
C GLN A 44 -3.25 5.29 3.73
N PHE A 45 -4.01 4.28 3.31
CA PHE A 45 -3.87 2.91 3.79
C PHE A 45 -2.45 2.38 3.54
N LEU A 46 -1.96 2.45 2.31
CA LEU A 46 -0.64 1.95 1.94
C LEU A 46 0.48 2.69 2.66
N GLN A 47 0.36 4.01 2.86
CA GLN A 47 1.32 4.77 3.66
C GLN A 47 1.39 4.28 5.11
N ASN A 48 0.23 4.01 5.73
CA ASN A 48 0.15 3.51 7.09
C ASN A 48 0.71 2.09 7.22
N GLU A 49 0.35 1.20 6.30
CA GLU A 49 0.84 -0.17 6.26
C GLU A 49 2.36 -0.20 6.01
N CYS A 50 2.86 0.60 5.08
CA CYS A 50 4.30 0.74 4.85
C CYS A 50 5.04 1.20 6.11
N ARG A 51 4.49 2.16 6.87
CA ARG A 51 5.06 2.58 8.16
C ARG A 51 5.05 1.43 9.18
N ALA A 52 3.98 0.65 9.23
CA ALA A 52 3.86 -0.51 10.12
C ALA A 52 4.90 -1.60 9.77
N GLN A 53 5.04 -1.93 8.48
CA GLN A 53 6.04 -2.88 7.97
C GLN A 53 7.47 -2.42 8.30
N ARG A 54 7.81 -1.16 8.05
CA ARG A 54 9.13 -0.60 8.41
C ARG A 54 9.38 -0.63 9.91
N LYS A 55 8.37 -0.35 10.73
CA LYS A 55 8.47 -0.45 12.19
C LYS A 55 8.73 -1.88 12.60
N HIS A 56 8.04 -2.85 12.01
CA HIS A 56 8.25 -4.27 12.29
C HIS A 56 9.66 -4.73 11.92
N GLN A 57 10.14 -4.37 10.72
CA GLN A 57 11.51 -4.65 10.28
C GLN A 57 12.54 -4.13 11.29
N ARG A 58 12.40 -2.88 11.73
CA ARG A 58 13.29 -2.28 12.74
C ARG A 58 13.21 -3.03 14.07
N GLN A 59 12.03 -3.47 14.49
CA GLN A 59 11.88 -4.27 15.71
C GLN A 59 12.58 -5.62 15.59
N LEU A 60 12.53 -6.28 14.42
CA LEU A 60 13.29 -7.52 14.17
C LEU A 60 14.80 -7.27 14.26
N GLN A 61 15.29 -6.19 13.63
CA GLN A 61 16.70 -5.79 13.72
C GLN A 61 17.14 -5.52 15.16
N GLN A 62 16.33 -4.79 15.94
CA GLN A 62 16.61 -4.50 17.34
C GLN A 62 16.61 -5.76 18.20
N ARG A 63 15.66 -6.68 17.98
CA ARG A 63 15.63 -7.98 18.68
C ARG A 63 16.87 -8.81 18.37
N ALA A 64 17.29 -8.84 17.11
CA ALA A 64 18.51 -9.54 16.71
C ALA A 64 19.76 -8.87 17.32
N ALA A 65 19.82 -7.52 17.34
CA ALA A 65 20.93 -6.78 17.94
C ALA A 65 21.03 -6.98 19.47
N ALA A 66 19.90 -7.07 20.16
CA ALA A 66 19.83 -7.30 21.60
C ALA A 66 20.06 -8.76 22.02
N PHE A 67 20.08 -9.70 21.07
CA PHE A 67 20.25 -11.12 21.36
C PHE A 67 21.69 -11.40 21.83
N ARG A 68 21.82 -11.95 23.05
CA ARG A 68 23.10 -12.27 23.71
C ARG A 68 23.48 -13.76 23.64
N GLY A 69 22.70 -14.58 22.94
CA GLY A 69 22.97 -16.02 22.81
C GLY A 69 23.96 -16.33 21.69
N ASP A 70 23.80 -17.50 21.06
CA ASP A 70 24.65 -17.98 19.97
C ASP A 70 24.82 -16.93 18.84
N PRO A 71 26.06 -16.52 18.50
CA PRO A 71 26.34 -15.61 17.39
C PRO A 71 25.76 -16.06 16.05
N ARG A 72 25.67 -17.37 15.77
CA ARG A 72 25.08 -17.89 14.52
C ARG A 72 23.59 -17.61 14.46
N LYS A 73 22.90 -17.79 15.59
CA LYS A 73 21.48 -17.48 15.71
C LYS A 73 21.22 -15.98 15.60
N ARG A 74 22.10 -15.15 16.18
CA ARG A 74 22.07 -13.69 16.00
C ARG A 74 22.17 -13.30 14.52
N ALA A 75 23.12 -13.88 13.79
CA ALA A 75 23.31 -13.62 12.37
C ALA A 75 22.10 -14.06 11.53
N SER A 76 21.50 -15.22 11.82
CA SER A 76 20.26 -15.66 11.18
C SER A 76 19.13 -14.66 11.40
N MET A 77 18.92 -14.21 12.64
CA MET A 77 17.86 -13.25 12.96
C MET A 77 18.06 -11.89 12.28
N LEU A 78 19.31 -11.44 12.11
CA LEU A 78 19.61 -10.23 11.33
C LEU A 78 19.26 -10.42 9.86
N LYS A 79 19.63 -11.57 9.27
CA LYS A 79 19.31 -11.91 7.88
C LYS A 79 17.79 -11.97 7.65
N ASP A 80 17.05 -12.55 8.59
CA ASP A 80 15.58 -12.61 8.53
C ASP A 80 14.97 -11.21 8.61
N ALA A 81 15.53 -10.34 9.44
CA ALA A 81 15.09 -8.95 9.56
C ALA A 81 15.39 -8.13 8.29
N GLU A 82 16.56 -8.32 7.69
CA GLU A 82 16.94 -7.69 6.42
C GLU A 82 16.07 -8.19 5.26
N GLY A 83 15.74 -9.48 5.25
CA GLY A 83 14.86 -10.10 4.26
C GLY A 83 13.37 -9.84 4.47
N TYR A 84 12.98 -9.08 5.50
CA TYR A 84 11.57 -8.76 5.72
C TYR A 84 11.01 -7.90 4.58
N GLU A 85 10.03 -8.46 3.89
CA GLU A 85 9.43 -7.86 2.70
C GLU A 85 8.57 -6.63 3.06
N LEU A 86 8.86 -5.51 2.39
CA LEU A 86 8.12 -4.26 2.53
C LEU A 86 7.08 -4.11 1.42
N SER A 87 6.33 -5.17 1.16
CA SER A 87 5.41 -5.29 0.01
C SER A 87 4.42 -4.13 -0.12
N ARG A 88 3.94 -3.55 0.98
CA ARG A 88 3.02 -2.40 0.95
C ARG A 88 3.73 -1.10 0.61
N CYS A 89 5.00 -0.97 0.98
CA CYS A 89 5.83 0.15 0.53
C CYS A 89 6.12 0.08 -0.97
N GLU A 90 6.32 -1.13 -1.50
CA GLU A 90 6.56 -1.36 -2.93
C GLU A 90 5.28 -1.08 -3.72
N GLU A 91 4.15 -1.66 -3.30
CA GLU A 91 2.83 -1.38 -3.86
C GLU A 91 2.49 0.12 -3.84
N HIS A 92 2.77 0.82 -2.73
CA HIS A 92 2.61 2.27 -2.64
C HIS A 92 3.45 3.01 -3.68
N LYS A 93 4.71 2.61 -3.83
CA LYS A 93 5.63 3.22 -4.77
C LYS A 93 5.17 3.01 -6.21
N ASP A 94 4.76 1.80 -6.54
CA ASP A 94 4.34 1.43 -7.88
C ASP A 94 3.06 2.16 -8.30
N LEU A 95 2.09 2.28 -7.38
CA LEU A 95 0.81 2.90 -7.66
C LEU A 95 0.87 4.43 -7.59
N PHE A 96 1.60 5.02 -6.63
CA PHE A 96 1.53 6.46 -6.33
C PHE A 96 2.83 7.24 -6.55
N GLN A 97 4.00 6.60 -6.57
CA GLN A 97 5.30 7.29 -6.69
C GLN A 97 6.01 7.08 -8.04
N SER A 98 5.56 6.13 -8.86
CA SER A 98 6.05 5.88 -10.22
C SER A 98 5.80 7.05 -11.18
N LYS A 99 5.06 8.09 -10.76
CA LYS A 99 4.75 9.28 -11.56
C LYS A 99 5.15 10.60 -10.88
N GLY A 100 6.38 10.65 -10.37
CA GLY A 100 7.06 11.92 -10.14
C GLY A 100 7.29 12.68 -11.47
N ARG A 101 6.62 13.83 -11.62
CA ARG A 101 6.79 14.88 -12.65
C ARG A 101 6.45 14.52 -14.10
N ARG A 102 5.23 14.88 -14.52
CA ARG A 102 5.01 15.62 -15.78
C ARG A 102 4.00 16.72 -15.54
#